data_AF-A0A1E7HY99-F1
#
_entry.id   AF-A0A1E7HY99-F1
#
_cell.length_a   1.000
_cell.length_b   1.000
_cell.length_c   1.000
_cell.angle_alpha   90.00
_cell.angle_beta   90.00
_cell.angle_gamma   90.00
#
_symmetry.space_group_name_H-M   'P 1'
#
loop_
_entity.id
_entity.type
_entity.pdbx_description
1 polymer ?
#
loop_
_entity_poly.entity_id
_entity_poly.type
_entity_poly.pdbx_seq_one_letter_code
_entity_poly.pdbx_strand_id
1 'polypeptide(L)'
;MMSKFLSKQGHIIEESREINPDGDPIHGLQTALSAFLESDELTAETALIINNACEKGRISFSEVEEISGGNTEDVLLLCWEWRLLVPVRSSKCGEWDDRLLVLDHGEIYELPNVVKHLIKSARRTGQWDPDFALTELFSDTDETLRSRIPDLLKKMNGLAHFNIINAFQIRQACARAKVNQSVDTLIAILKAGGVISPKLRALSDVAKAGSPVYEINPCVLA
;
A
#
# COMPACT_ATOMS: atom_id res chain seq x y z
N MET A 1 -39.21 -7.07 -41.85
CA MET A 1 -39.28 -6.35 -40.57
C MET A 1 -38.28 -7.01 -39.62
N MET A 2 -37.03 -6.55 -39.69
CA MET A 2 -35.87 -6.89 -38.85
C MET A 2 -36.10 -6.33 -37.44
N SER A 3 -35.47 -6.71 -36.33
CA SER A 3 -34.53 -7.75 -35.89
C SER A 3 -34.48 -7.56 -34.36
N LYS A 4 -34.28 -8.66 -33.61
CA LYS A 4 -34.03 -8.68 -32.16
C LYS A 4 -32.90 -7.72 -31.77
N PHE A 5 -33.00 -7.05 -30.63
CA PHE A 5 -31.86 -6.86 -29.71
C PHE A 5 -32.36 -6.76 -28.27
N LEU A 6 -32.05 -7.83 -27.52
CA LEU A 6 -32.16 -7.95 -26.09
C LEU A 6 -31.04 -7.11 -25.45
N SER A 7 -31.40 -6.14 -24.62
CA SER A 7 -30.46 -5.49 -23.69
C SER A 7 -30.21 -6.45 -22.53
N LYS A 8 -29.08 -7.15 -22.55
CA LYS A 8 -28.54 -7.82 -21.36
C LYS A 8 -27.94 -6.75 -20.45
N GLN A 9 -28.58 -6.45 -19.32
CA GLN A 9 -27.88 -5.89 -18.17
C GLN A 9 -26.79 -6.89 -17.76
N GLY A 10 -25.53 -6.49 -17.92
CA GLY A 10 -24.41 -7.17 -17.29
C GLY A 10 -24.41 -6.85 -15.80
N HIS A 11 -25.05 -7.69 -15.00
CA HIS A 11 -24.63 -7.87 -13.62
C HIS A 11 -23.20 -8.42 -13.68
N ILE A 12 -22.23 -7.60 -13.30
CA ILE A 12 -20.91 -8.10 -12.90
C ILE A 12 -21.20 -8.86 -11.61
N ILE A 13 -21.26 -10.19 -11.75
CA ILE A 13 -21.18 -11.10 -10.62
C ILE A 13 -19.77 -10.88 -10.09
N GLU A 14 -19.63 -10.23 -8.93
CA GLU A 14 -18.41 -10.37 -8.14
C GLU A 14 -18.26 -11.87 -7.91
N GLU A 15 -17.31 -12.50 -8.61
CA GLU A 15 -16.89 -13.86 -8.29
C GLU A 15 -16.58 -13.87 -6.79
N SER A 16 -17.33 -14.68 -6.05
CA SER A 16 -17.12 -14.95 -4.64
C SER A 16 -15.65 -15.31 -4.47
N ARG A 17 -14.84 -14.36 -4.00
CA ARG A 17 -13.40 -14.55 -3.83
C ARG A 17 -13.19 -15.76 -2.95
N GLU A 18 -12.46 -16.75 -3.45
CA GLU A 18 -12.17 -17.97 -2.70
C GLU A 18 -11.35 -17.59 -1.46
N ILE A 19 -12.06 -17.57 -0.32
CA ILE A 19 -11.44 -17.51 1.00
C ILE A 19 -11.02 -18.94 1.29
N ASN A 20 -9.72 -19.17 1.50
CA ASN A 20 -9.23 -20.46 1.98
C ASN A 20 -9.05 -20.38 3.51
N PRO A 21 -10.07 -20.73 4.32
CA PRO A 21 -10.00 -20.63 5.77
C PRO A 21 -9.04 -21.64 6.41
N ASP A 22 -8.64 -22.68 5.67
CA ASP A 22 -7.84 -23.82 6.16
C ASP A 22 -6.39 -23.78 5.64
N GLY A 23 -6.03 -22.78 4.82
CA GLY A 23 -4.66 -22.61 4.30
C GLY A 23 -3.70 -22.06 5.34
N ASP A 24 -2.42 -22.42 5.25
CA ASP A 24 -1.36 -21.79 6.04
C ASP A 24 -1.28 -20.29 5.71
N PRO A 25 -1.61 -19.38 6.65
CA PRO A 25 -1.65 -17.95 6.37
C PRO A 25 -0.30 -17.38 5.92
N ILE A 26 0.80 -17.97 6.38
CA ILE A 26 2.16 -17.54 6.02
C ILE A 26 2.44 -17.96 4.58
N HIS A 27 2.07 -19.18 4.19
CA HIS A 27 2.20 -19.64 2.81
C HIS A 27 1.38 -18.79 1.82
N GLY A 28 0.15 -18.41 2.21
CA GLY A 28 -0.66 -17.48 1.42
C GLY A 28 0.01 -16.12 1.23
N LEU A 29 0.55 -15.55 2.32
CA LEU A 29 1.29 -14.29 2.25
C LEU A 29 2.56 -14.41 1.39
N GLN A 30 3.31 -15.51 1.51
CA GLN A 30 4.50 -15.75 0.72
C GLN A 30 4.18 -15.83 -0.78
N THR A 31 3.08 -16.52 -1.14
CA THR A 31 2.58 -16.60 -2.52
C THR A 31 2.16 -15.24 -3.06
N ALA A 32 1.53 -14.41 -2.23
CA ALA A 32 1.14 -13.06 -2.63
C ALA A 32 2.35 -12.15 -2.88
N LEU A 33 3.38 -12.25 -2.03
CA LEU A 33 4.60 -11.45 -2.15
C LEU A 33 5.43 -11.83 -3.38
N SER A 34 5.57 -13.12 -3.70
CA SER A 34 6.35 -13.57 -4.86
C SER A 34 5.77 -13.10 -6.20
N ALA A 35 4.51 -12.64 -6.23
CA ALA A 35 3.90 -12.06 -7.42
C ALA A 35 4.55 -10.73 -7.86
N PHE A 36 5.20 -10.00 -6.94
CA PHE A 36 5.80 -8.69 -7.24
C PHE A 36 7.20 -8.49 -6.64
N LEU A 37 7.56 -9.22 -5.59
CA LEU A 37 8.94 -9.28 -5.12
C LEU A 37 9.68 -10.29 -6.00
N GLU A 38 10.40 -9.80 -7.01
CA GLU A 38 11.19 -10.59 -7.98
C GLU A 38 12.32 -11.43 -7.33
N SER A 39 12.41 -11.49 -6.00
CA SER A 39 13.42 -12.20 -5.21
C SER A 39 12.79 -13.35 -4.42
N ASP A 40 12.84 -14.56 -4.99
CA ASP A 40 12.38 -15.78 -4.32
C ASP A 40 13.16 -16.05 -3.02
N GLU A 41 14.43 -15.62 -2.95
CA GLU A 41 15.34 -15.92 -1.83
C GLU A 41 14.95 -15.19 -0.54
N LEU A 42 14.47 -13.94 -0.62
CA LEU A 42 14.09 -13.15 0.56
C LEU A 42 12.59 -13.18 0.88
N THR A 43 11.78 -13.77 -0.01
CA THR A 43 10.31 -13.68 0.08
C THR A 43 9.78 -14.45 1.30
N ALA A 44 10.40 -15.58 1.66
CA ALA A 44 10.00 -16.38 2.80
C ALA A 44 10.22 -15.63 4.13
N GLU A 45 11.43 -15.09 4.34
CA GLU A 45 11.77 -14.31 5.52
C GLU A 45 10.93 -13.04 5.59
N THR A 46 10.75 -12.36 4.46
CA THR A 46 9.91 -11.15 4.37
C THR A 46 8.48 -11.45 4.81
N ALA A 47 7.88 -12.56 4.35
CA ALA A 47 6.53 -12.97 4.76
C ALA A 47 6.44 -13.17 6.28
N LEU A 48 7.41 -13.87 6.87
CA LEU A 48 7.44 -14.11 8.32
C LEU A 48 7.59 -12.79 9.12
N ILE A 49 8.50 -11.93 8.69
CA ILE A 49 8.80 -10.64 9.32
C ILE A 49 7.59 -9.71 9.30
N ILE A 50 6.97 -9.50 8.14
CA ILE A 50 5.83 -8.60 8.03
C ILE A 50 4.57 -9.21 8.67
N ASN A 51 4.43 -10.53 8.70
CA ASN A 51 3.36 -11.19 9.46
C ASN A 51 3.49 -10.91 10.96
N ASN A 52 4.70 -11.09 11.52
CA ASN A 52 4.99 -10.82 12.92
C ASN A 52 4.75 -9.34 13.27
N ALA A 53 5.23 -8.43 12.43
CA ALA A 53 4.96 -7.00 12.57
C ALA A 53 3.46 -6.67 12.47
N CYS A 54 2.70 -7.37 11.64
CA CYS A 54 1.25 -7.16 11.49
C CYS A 54 0.47 -7.58 12.74
N GLU A 55 0.91 -8.64 13.41
CA GLU A 55 0.27 -9.14 14.63
C GLU A 55 0.62 -8.30 15.86
N LYS A 56 1.88 -7.87 15.99
CA LYS A 56 2.35 -7.05 17.11
C LYS A 56 2.17 -5.55 16.91
N GLY A 57 1.90 -5.12 15.67
CA GLY A 57 1.85 -3.72 15.24
C GLY A 57 3.21 -3.09 14.93
N ARG A 58 4.31 -3.72 15.38
CA ARG A 58 5.71 -3.29 15.20
C ARG A 58 6.64 -4.49 15.28
N ILE A 59 7.88 -4.32 14.80
CA ILE A 59 8.95 -5.31 14.94
C ILE A 59 10.29 -4.60 15.20
N SER A 60 11.11 -5.18 16.06
CA SER A 60 12.46 -4.67 16.35
C SER A 60 13.51 -5.26 15.40
N PHE A 61 14.65 -4.58 15.25
CA PHE A 61 15.79 -5.11 14.49
C PHE A 61 16.23 -6.50 14.97
N SER A 62 16.31 -6.71 16.29
CA SER A 62 16.68 -8.02 16.86
C SER A 62 15.71 -9.13 16.51
N GLU A 63 14.40 -8.84 16.45
CA GLU A 63 13.40 -9.83 16.01
C GLU A 63 13.54 -10.14 14.52
N VAL A 64 13.87 -9.14 13.70
CA VAL A 64 14.15 -9.36 12.28
C VAL A 64 15.41 -10.21 12.09
N GLU A 65 16.45 -9.95 12.88
CA GLU A 65 17.69 -10.73 12.87
C GLU A 65 17.46 -12.20 13.21
N GLU A 66 16.67 -12.46 14.26
CA GLU A 66 16.31 -13.82 14.66
C GLU A 66 15.55 -14.58 13.57
N ILE A 67 14.64 -13.91 12.85
CA ILE A 67 13.81 -14.53 11.81
C ILE A 67 14.58 -14.72 10.49
N SER A 68 15.39 -13.73 10.11
CA SER A 68 16.03 -13.67 8.79
C SER A 68 17.27 -14.56 8.65
N GLY A 69 17.77 -15.13 9.75
CA GLY A 69 18.83 -16.15 9.70
C GLY A 69 20.15 -15.69 9.05
N GLY A 70 20.40 -14.38 9.00
CA GLY A 70 21.59 -13.78 8.36
C GLY A 70 21.29 -12.77 7.24
N ASN A 71 20.07 -12.72 6.72
CA ASN A 71 19.66 -11.81 5.64
C ASN A 71 19.01 -10.51 6.15
N THR A 72 19.31 -10.11 7.39
CA THR A 72 18.59 -9.05 8.12
C THR A 72 18.61 -7.71 7.39
N GLU A 73 19.78 -7.29 6.93
CA GLU A 73 19.95 -6.01 6.24
C GLU A 73 19.22 -6.00 4.90
N ASP A 74 19.36 -7.07 4.11
CA ASP A 74 18.74 -7.17 2.78
C ASP A 74 17.20 -7.19 2.88
N VAL A 75 16.64 -7.94 3.83
CA VAL A 75 15.19 -7.95 4.06
C VAL A 75 14.69 -6.58 4.52
N LEU A 76 15.42 -5.89 5.40
CA LEU A 76 15.03 -4.55 5.85
C LEU A 76 15.14 -3.50 4.74
N LEU A 77 16.16 -3.60 3.90
CA LEU A 77 16.32 -2.74 2.72
C LEU A 77 15.17 -2.97 1.73
N LEU A 78 14.83 -4.22 1.44
CA LEU A 78 13.71 -4.59 0.58
C LEU A 78 12.38 -4.08 1.15
N CYS A 79 12.12 -4.34 2.43
CA CYS A 79 10.91 -3.87 3.10
C CYS A 79 10.82 -2.34 3.12
N TRP A 80 11.96 -1.66 3.27
CA TRP A 80 12.03 -0.21 3.23
C TRP A 80 11.72 0.31 1.83
N GLU A 81 12.34 -0.24 0.79
CA GLU A 81 12.15 0.15 -0.61
C GLU A 81 10.66 0.10 -1.01
N TRP A 82 9.99 -1.00 -0.66
CA TRP A 82 8.56 -1.18 -0.92
C TRP A 82 7.64 -0.43 0.06
N ARG A 83 8.20 0.20 1.10
CA ARG A 83 7.44 0.77 2.23
C ARG A 83 6.52 -0.26 2.91
N LEU A 84 6.91 -1.54 2.87
CA LEU A 84 6.28 -2.60 3.66
C LEU A 84 6.48 -2.29 5.14
N LEU A 85 7.73 -2.09 5.55
CA LEU A 85 8.12 -1.61 6.87
C LEU A 85 8.73 -0.22 6.77
N VAL A 86 8.38 0.64 7.72
CA VAL A 86 8.96 1.97 7.86
C VAL A 86 9.57 2.15 9.26
N PRO A 87 10.74 2.79 9.40
CA PRO A 87 11.33 3.06 10.70
C PRO A 87 10.44 3.96 11.55
N VAL A 88 10.33 3.65 12.84
CA VAL A 88 9.68 4.54 13.81
C VAL A 88 10.56 5.77 14.06
N ARG A 89 11.89 5.60 14.02
CA ARG A 89 12.85 6.70 14.14
C ARG A 89 12.67 7.70 12.99
N SER A 90 12.55 8.98 13.35
CA SER A 90 12.47 10.10 12.40
C SER A 90 13.47 11.19 12.78
N SER A 91 13.87 12.01 11.81
CA SER A 91 14.76 13.13 12.07
C SER A 91 14.02 14.35 12.61
N LYS A 92 12.84 14.63 12.06
CA LYS A 92 11.98 15.78 12.39
C LYS A 92 10.50 15.41 12.39
N CYS A 93 10.04 14.70 11.36
CA CYS A 93 8.63 14.45 11.11
C CYS A 93 8.35 12.98 10.69
N GLY A 94 7.07 12.58 10.71
CA GLY A 94 6.65 11.19 10.51
C GLY A 94 6.57 10.72 9.04
N GLU A 95 6.85 11.60 8.09
CA GLU A 95 6.87 11.37 6.64
C GLU A 95 7.95 10.35 6.26
N TRP A 96 7.69 9.57 5.20
CA TRP A 96 8.60 8.47 4.84
C TRP A 96 9.98 8.98 4.48
N ASP A 97 10.09 10.05 3.71
CA ASP A 97 11.39 10.59 3.32
C ASP A 97 12.19 11.23 4.46
N ASP A 98 11.61 11.34 5.66
CA ASP A 98 12.27 11.81 6.87
C ASP A 98 12.50 10.73 7.95
N ARG A 99 12.01 9.50 7.71
CA ARG A 99 12.36 8.34 8.53
C ARG A 99 13.83 7.97 8.31
N LEU A 100 14.47 7.50 9.38
CA LEU A 100 15.87 7.13 9.37
C LEU A 100 15.98 5.61 9.43
N LEU A 101 16.31 4.99 8.28
CA LEU A 101 16.65 3.57 8.26
C LEU A 101 18.04 3.41 8.87
N VAL A 102 18.09 2.89 10.09
CA VAL A 102 19.31 2.51 10.80
C VAL A 102 19.21 1.01 11.02
N LEU A 103 20.23 0.25 10.65
CA LEU A 103 20.27 -1.21 10.77
C LEU A 103 21.08 -1.54 12.03
N ASP A 104 20.47 -1.34 13.19
CA ASP A 104 21.14 -1.54 14.49
C ASP A 104 20.15 -2.03 15.55
N HIS A 105 20.69 -2.62 16.63
CA HIS A 105 19.90 -3.04 17.77
C HIS A 105 19.18 -1.86 18.44
N GLY A 106 17.95 -2.11 18.88
CA GLY A 106 17.08 -1.10 19.47
C GLY A 106 16.24 -0.31 18.46
N GLU A 107 16.49 -0.48 17.15
CA GLU A 107 15.61 0.07 16.12
C GLU A 107 14.29 -0.68 16.03
N ILE A 108 13.23 0.06 15.73
CA ILE A 108 11.86 -0.43 15.64
C ILE A 108 11.25 0.03 14.32
N TYR A 109 10.52 -0.88 13.69
CA TYR A 109 9.83 -0.70 12.43
C TYR A 109 8.33 -0.94 12.61
N GLU A 110 7.54 -0.25 11.81
CA GLU A 110 6.09 -0.36 11.80
C GLU A 110 5.56 -0.54 10.37
N LEU A 111 4.37 -1.13 10.25
CA LEU A 111 3.67 -1.25 8.98
C LEU A 111 2.76 -0.03 8.76
N PRO A 112 2.78 0.62 7.58
CA PRO A 112 1.72 1.54 7.19
C PRO A 112 0.35 0.84 7.21
N ASN A 113 -0.73 1.59 7.50
CA ASN A 113 -2.05 0.98 7.68
C ASN A 113 -2.54 0.23 6.44
N VAL A 114 -2.38 0.77 5.23
CA VAL A 114 -2.74 0.08 3.99
C VAL A 114 -1.99 -1.23 3.81
N VAL A 115 -0.73 -1.30 4.24
CA VAL A 115 0.08 -2.53 4.19
C VAL A 115 -0.47 -3.58 5.15
N LYS A 116 -0.96 -3.18 6.34
CA LYS A 116 -1.63 -4.11 7.25
C LYS A 116 -2.89 -4.73 6.62
N HIS A 117 -3.67 -3.95 5.87
CA HIS A 117 -4.85 -4.47 5.16
C HIS A 117 -4.44 -5.41 4.01
N LEU A 118 -3.38 -5.07 3.26
CA LEU A 118 -2.81 -5.92 2.22
C LEU A 118 -2.36 -7.28 2.79
N ILE A 119 -1.56 -7.27 3.87
CA ILE A 119 -1.08 -8.49 4.53
C ILE A 119 -2.24 -9.34 5.03
N LYS A 120 -3.23 -8.74 5.70
CA LYS A 120 -4.41 -9.47 6.20
C LYS A 120 -5.21 -10.13 5.07
N SER A 121 -5.35 -9.45 3.93
CA SER A 121 -6.00 -10.02 2.76
C SER A 121 -5.17 -11.16 2.17
N ALA A 122 -3.88 -10.92 1.91
CA ALA A 122 -2.95 -11.89 1.33
C ALA A 122 -2.87 -13.18 2.16
N ARG A 123 -2.85 -13.08 3.49
CA ARG A 123 -2.92 -14.23 4.40
C ARG A 123 -4.14 -15.13 4.17
N ARG A 124 -5.27 -14.55 3.75
CA ARG A 124 -6.55 -15.24 3.57
C ARG A 124 -6.77 -15.75 2.15
N THR A 125 -6.26 -15.02 1.15
CA THR A 125 -6.55 -15.27 -0.28
C THR A 125 -5.35 -15.78 -1.05
N GLY A 126 -4.14 -15.67 -0.52
CA GLY A 126 -2.90 -15.93 -1.27
C GLY A 126 -2.59 -14.89 -2.34
N GLN A 127 -3.35 -13.78 -2.40
CA GLN A 127 -3.25 -12.77 -3.45
C GLN A 127 -2.91 -11.41 -2.88
N TRP A 128 -2.01 -10.70 -3.54
CA TRP A 128 -1.76 -9.29 -3.28
C TRP A 128 -2.80 -8.45 -4.03
N ASP A 129 -3.85 -7.99 -3.34
CA ASP A 129 -4.97 -7.25 -3.94
C ASP A 129 -5.11 -5.85 -3.33
N PRO A 130 -4.50 -4.83 -3.95
CA PRO A 130 -4.64 -3.43 -3.54
C PRO A 130 -6.08 -2.92 -3.58
N ASP A 131 -6.89 -3.31 -4.57
CA ASP A 131 -8.27 -2.84 -4.70
C ASP A 131 -9.10 -3.27 -3.47
N PHE A 132 -8.93 -4.52 -3.04
CA PHE A 132 -9.56 -5.02 -1.81
C PHE A 132 -9.07 -4.30 -0.57
N ALA A 133 -7.74 -4.22 -0.39
CA ALA A 133 -7.15 -3.65 0.80
C ALA A 133 -7.54 -2.18 0.99
N LEU A 134 -7.65 -1.43 -0.11
CA LEU A 134 -8.16 -0.07 -0.10
C LEU A 134 -9.64 -0.02 0.27
N THR A 135 -10.47 -0.87 -0.33
CA THR A 135 -11.91 -0.92 -0.01
C THR A 135 -12.14 -1.19 1.48
N GLU A 136 -11.35 -2.11 2.06
CA GLU A 136 -11.37 -2.41 3.50
C GLU A 136 -10.82 -1.26 4.35
N LEU A 137 -9.71 -0.64 3.95
CA LEU A 137 -9.13 0.50 4.67
C LEU A 137 -10.10 1.68 4.78
N PHE A 138 -10.95 1.87 3.76
CA PHE A 138 -11.94 2.92 3.69
C PHE A 138 -13.35 2.43 4.06
N SER A 139 -13.48 1.31 4.80
CA SER A 139 -14.77 0.71 5.18
C SER A 139 -15.69 1.66 5.94
N ASP A 140 -15.11 2.55 6.75
CA ASP A 140 -15.81 3.48 7.63
C ASP A 140 -16.15 4.82 6.95
N THR A 141 -15.79 4.97 5.68
CA THR A 141 -16.19 6.11 4.87
C THR A 141 -17.52 5.87 4.16
N ASP A 142 -18.06 6.90 3.51
CA ASP A 142 -19.30 6.73 2.76
C ASP A 142 -19.12 5.79 1.55
N GLU A 143 -20.17 5.04 1.21
CA GLU A 143 -20.17 4.06 0.12
C GLU A 143 -19.70 4.64 -1.22
N THR A 144 -20.01 5.92 -1.47
CA THR A 144 -19.67 6.56 -2.73
C THR A 144 -18.17 6.78 -2.84
N LEU A 145 -17.49 7.09 -1.74
CA LEU A 145 -16.03 7.17 -1.70
C LEU A 145 -15.41 5.77 -1.75
N ARG A 146 -15.89 4.85 -0.89
CA ARG A 146 -15.36 3.50 -0.76
C ARG A 146 -15.28 2.76 -2.10
N SER A 147 -16.36 2.80 -2.89
CA SER A 147 -16.43 2.19 -4.22
C SER A 147 -15.56 2.87 -5.29
N ARG A 148 -15.03 4.06 -5.02
CA ARG A 148 -14.25 4.87 -5.98
C ARG A 148 -12.76 4.92 -5.68
N ILE A 149 -12.32 4.63 -4.44
CA ILE A 149 -10.91 4.68 -4.07
C ILE A 149 -10.02 3.82 -4.99
N PRO A 150 -10.36 2.57 -5.35
CA PRO A 150 -9.54 1.78 -6.26
C PRO A 150 -9.35 2.44 -7.65
N ASP A 151 -10.42 2.98 -8.24
CA ASP A 151 -10.32 3.70 -9.52
C ASP A 151 -9.53 5.01 -9.37
N LEU A 152 -9.73 5.74 -8.26
CA LEU A 152 -8.95 6.93 -7.94
C LEU A 152 -7.46 6.62 -7.92
N LEU A 153 -7.03 5.55 -7.24
CA LEU A 153 -5.62 5.19 -7.17
C LEU A 153 -5.07 4.82 -8.56
N LYS A 154 -5.83 4.10 -9.39
CA LYS A 154 -5.45 3.81 -10.79
C LYS A 154 -5.27 5.10 -11.60
N LYS A 155 -6.15 6.11 -11.41
CA LYS A 155 -5.99 7.42 -12.06
C LYS A 155 -4.78 8.18 -11.53
N MET A 156 -4.49 8.10 -10.23
CA MET A 156 -3.31 8.70 -9.63
C MET A 156 -2.03 8.08 -10.20
N ASN A 157 -1.96 6.74 -10.25
CA ASN A 157 -0.81 6.03 -10.81
C ASN A 157 -0.55 6.42 -12.28
N GLY A 158 -1.59 6.50 -13.10
CA GLY A 158 -1.47 6.94 -14.50
C GLY A 158 -1.03 8.41 -14.69
N LEU A 159 -1.00 9.21 -13.63
CA LEU A 159 -0.49 10.58 -13.63
C LEU A 159 0.84 10.72 -12.90
N ALA A 160 1.18 9.76 -12.03
CA ALA A 160 2.39 9.77 -11.24
C ALA A 160 3.62 9.47 -12.11
N HIS A 161 4.77 9.94 -11.66
CA HIS A 161 6.05 9.62 -12.26
C HIS A 161 6.97 9.05 -11.18
N PHE A 162 7.43 7.81 -11.34
CA PHE A 162 8.19 7.09 -10.31
C PHE A 162 7.50 7.12 -8.94
N ASN A 163 6.20 6.82 -8.91
CA ASN A 163 5.33 6.85 -7.72
C ASN A 163 5.17 8.25 -7.08
N ILE A 164 5.68 9.30 -7.71
CA ILE A 164 5.56 10.68 -7.23
C ILE A 164 4.40 11.38 -7.91
N ILE A 165 3.56 12.03 -7.11
CA ILE A 165 2.38 12.77 -7.56
C ILE A 165 2.25 14.09 -6.79
N ASN A 166 1.78 15.14 -7.46
CA ASN A 166 1.51 16.43 -6.81
C ASN A 166 0.01 16.66 -6.57
N ALA A 167 -0.32 17.66 -5.75
CA ALA A 167 -1.71 17.97 -5.40
C ALA A 167 -2.60 18.33 -6.61
N PHE A 168 -2.03 18.90 -7.68
CA PHE A 168 -2.76 19.19 -8.91
C PHE A 168 -3.14 17.90 -9.67
N GLN A 169 -2.22 16.95 -9.77
CA GLN A 169 -2.47 15.65 -10.37
C GLN A 169 -3.47 14.83 -9.55
N ILE A 170 -3.40 14.88 -8.22
CA ILE A 170 -4.41 14.25 -7.33
C ILE A 170 -5.80 14.84 -7.62
N ARG A 171 -5.92 16.18 -7.73
CA ARG A 171 -7.18 16.84 -8.10
C ARG A 171 -7.70 16.36 -9.45
N GLN A 172 -6.82 16.21 -10.44
CA GLN A 172 -7.19 15.68 -11.76
C GLN A 172 -7.67 14.22 -11.68
N ALA A 173 -7.01 13.39 -10.87
CA ALA A 173 -7.42 12.00 -10.63
C ALA A 173 -8.81 11.94 -9.98
N CYS A 174 -9.09 12.79 -8.98
CA CYS A 174 -10.40 12.88 -8.32
C CYS A 174 -11.51 13.19 -9.31
N ALA A 175 -11.29 14.18 -10.20
CA ALA A 175 -12.25 14.53 -11.23
C ALA A 175 -12.51 13.37 -12.21
N ARG A 176 -11.46 12.64 -12.61
CA ARG A 176 -11.56 11.48 -13.51
C ARG A 176 -12.28 10.29 -12.86
N ALA A 177 -12.05 10.06 -11.58
CA ALA A 177 -12.70 9.01 -10.78
C ALA A 177 -14.10 9.40 -10.26
N LYS A 178 -14.55 10.64 -10.55
CA LYS A 178 -15.85 11.19 -10.09
C LYS A 178 -16.00 11.15 -8.57
N VAL A 179 -14.92 11.44 -7.85
CA VAL A 179 -14.91 11.57 -6.39
C VAL A 179 -15.34 13.00 -6.03
N ASN A 180 -16.35 13.13 -5.17
CA ASN A 180 -16.97 14.42 -4.85
C ASN A 180 -16.38 15.07 -3.58
N GLN A 181 -15.63 14.32 -2.80
CA GLN A 181 -14.96 14.80 -1.59
C GLN A 181 -13.89 15.84 -1.95
N SER A 182 -13.65 16.78 -1.02
CA SER A 182 -12.61 17.79 -1.21
C SER A 182 -11.24 17.12 -1.35
N VAL A 183 -10.38 17.66 -2.22
CA VAL A 183 -9.03 17.12 -2.45
C VAL A 183 -8.21 17.12 -1.15
N ASP A 184 -8.37 18.14 -0.31
CA ASP A 184 -7.63 18.24 0.95
C ASP A 184 -8.07 17.15 1.94
N THR A 185 -9.38 16.86 2.00
CA THR A 185 -9.91 15.73 2.78
C THR A 185 -9.36 14.40 2.24
N LEU A 186 -9.35 14.21 0.92
CA LEU A 186 -8.83 12.99 0.30
C LEU A 186 -7.34 12.79 0.58
N ILE A 187 -6.55 13.86 0.46
CA ILE A 187 -5.12 13.81 0.81
C ILE A 187 -4.95 13.44 2.29
N ALA A 188 -5.73 14.04 3.20
CA ALA A 188 -5.64 13.75 4.61
C ALA A 188 -5.93 12.27 4.93
N ILE A 189 -7.00 11.70 4.35
CA ILE A 189 -7.36 10.29 4.59
C ILE A 189 -6.38 9.32 3.92
N LEU A 190 -5.87 9.64 2.72
CA LEU A 190 -4.86 8.81 2.03
C LEU A 190 -3.54 8.79 2.82
N LYS A 191 -3.15 9.93 3.41
CA LYS A 191 -2.01 10.01 4.34
C LYS A 191 -2.25 9.19 5.59
N ALA A 192 -3.40 9.36 6.25
CA ALA A 192 -3.73 8.64 7.47
C ALA A 192 -3.78 7.11 7.25
N GLY A 193 -4.20 6.69 6.06
CA GLY A 193 -4.18 5.31 5.62
C GLY A 193 -2.79 4.78 5.24
N GLY A 194 -1.78 5.64 5.12
CA GLY A 194 -0.46 5.23 4.64
C GLY A 194 -0.42 4.89 3.14
N VAL A 195 -1.40 5.35 2.37
CA VAL A 195 -1.46 5.18 0.90
C VAL A 195 -0.51 6.15 0.21
N ILE A 196 -0.37 7.36 0.77
CA ILE A 196 0.58 8.37 0.30
C ILE A 196 1.33 8.98 1.48
N SER A 197 2.50 9.56 1.22
CA SER A 197 3.28 10.32 2.19
C SER A 197 3.84 11.59 1.54
N PRO A 198 3.77 12.76 2.20
CA PRO A 198 4.43 13.96 1.69
C PRO A 198 5.92 13.72 1.46
N LYS A 199 6.47 14.32 0.39
CA LYS A 199 7.90 14.27 0.07
C LYS A 199 8.52 15.64 0.36
N LEU A 200 8.97 15.83 1.61
CA LEU A 200 9.42 17.11 2.14
C LEU A 200 10.83 17.50 1.70
N ARG A 201 11.71 16.52 1.43
CA ARG A 201 13.09 16.78 0.96
C ARG A 201 13.16 17.25 -0.49
N ALA A 202 12.04 17.15 -1.20
CA ALA A 202 11.89 17.61 -2.57
C ALA A 202 11.45 19.08 -2.65
N LEU A 203 11.98 19.97 -1.81
CA LEU A 203 11.64 21.41 -1.84
C LEU A 203 11.88 22.04 -3.22
N SER A 204 12.89 21.56 -3.97
CA SER A 204 13.11 21.95 -5.37
C SER A 204 12.00 21.48 -6.30
N ASP A 205 11.39 20.33 -6.05
CA ASP A 205 10.31 19.78 -6.86
C ASP A 205 8.97 20.42 -6.49
N VAL A 206 8.76 20.74 -5.22
CA VAL A 206 7.62 21.57 -4.77
C VAL A 206 7.70 22.97 -5.39
N ALA A 207 8.89 23.59 -5.39
CA ALA A 207 9.11 24.89 -6.03
C ALA A 207 8.89 24.84 -7.55
N LYS A 208 9.30 23.75 -8.22
CA LYS A 208 9.04 23.53 -9.66
C LYS A 208 7.58 23.20 -9.97
N ALA A 209 6.91 22.45 -9.10
CA ALA A 209 5.52 22.02 -9.28
C ALA A 209 4.50 23.08 -8.83
N GLY A 210 4.91 24.08 -8.04
CA GLY A 210 4.04 25.09 -7.45
C GLY A 210 2.98 24.51 -6.50
N SER A 211 3.15 23.28 -6.04
CA SER A 211 2.18 22.55 -5.22
C SER A 211 2.86 21.44 -4.39
N PRO A 212 2.24 21.00 -3.27
CA PRO A 212 2.76 19.89 -2.47
C PRO A 212 2.91 18.60 -3.29
N VAL A 213 3.98 17.85 -2.99
CA VAL A 213 4.36 16.60 -3.65
C VAL A 213 4.27 15.44 -2.66
N TYR A 214 3.84 14.28 -3.14
CA TYR A 214 3.61 13.07 -2.37
C TYR A 214 4.24 11.87 -3.09
N GLU A 215 4.72 10.91 -2.30
CA GLU A 215 5.03 9.55 -2.74
C GLU A 215 3.80 8.67 -2.51
N ILE A 216 3.43 7.85 -3.50
CA ILE A 216 2.43 6.78 -3.39
C ILE A 216 3.14 5.53 -2.86
N ASN A 217 2.52 4.82 -1.92
CA ASN A 217 3.05 3.56 -1.40
C ASN A 217 3.22 2.54 -2.55
N PRO A 218 4.43 2.01 -2.83
CA PRO A 218 4.64 1.03 -3.89
C PRO A 218 3.76 -0.22 -3.74
N CYS A 219 3.47 -0.64 -2.51
CA CYS A 219 2.63 -1.81 -2.24
C CYS A 219 1.19 -1.70 -2.75
N VAL A 220 0.67 -0.50 -2.98
CA VAL A 220 -0.69 -0.33 -3.54
C VAL A 220 -0.69 -0.23 -5.07
N LEU A 221 0.49 -0.31 -5.70
CA LEU A 221 0.69 -0.25 -7.14
C LEU A 221 1.20 -1.57 -7.74
N ALA A 222 1.58 -2.52 -6.87
CA ALA A 222 1.99 -3.88 -7.21
C ALA A 222 0.84 -4.70 -7.82
#